data_AF-F0GU66-F1
#
_entry.id   AF-F0GU66-F1
#
_cell.length_a   1.000
_cell.length_b   1.000
_cell.length_c   1.000
_cell.angle_alpha   90.00
_cell.angle_beta   90.00
_cell.angle_gamma   90.00
#
_symmetry.space_group_name_H-M   'P 1'
#
loop_
_entity.id
_entity.type
_entity.pdbx_description
1 polymer ?
#
loop_
_entity_poly.entity_id
_entity_poly.type
_entity_poly.pdbx_seq_one_letter_code
_entity_poly.pdbx_strand_id
1 'polypeptide(L)'
;MTEKLNLHGHEVEFGKNQGKAIIEIGFDENTDQCYLIDIFTVDETDYVALLSSDSSQIYLFYYNDSFDNDDINLEIIDDEEELDEVFHIFSHYWDEEALDNLVDDYESDMDEDEMIDE
;
A
#
# COMPACT_ATOMS: atom_id res chain seq x y z
N MET A 1 -8.64 -1.22 -13.45
CA MET A 1 -8.00 -0.82 -14.74
C MET A 1 -6.75 -0.12 -14.31
N THR A 2 -5.58 -0.56 -14.75
CA THR A 2 -4.32 0.11 -14.39
C THR A 2 -4.23 1.44 -15.14
N GLU A 3 -3.87 2.51 -14.42
CA GLU A 3 -3.66 3.83 -15.00
C GLU A 3 -2.17 4.09 -15.17
N LYS A 4 -1.73 4.14 -16.42
CA LYS A 4 -0.37 4.55 -16.78
C LYS A 4 -0.31 6.07 -16.94
N LEU A 5 0.57 6.69 -16.18
CA LEU A 5 0.79 8.12 -16.14
C LEU A 5 2.29 8.41 -16.32
N ASN A 6 2.64 9.62 -16.73
CA ASN A 6 4.02 10.09 -16.58
C ASN A 6 4.03 11.16 -15.49
N LEU A 7 4.66 10.84 -14.36
CA LEU A 7 4.72 11.70 -13.17
C LEU A 7 6.18 12.03 -12.90
N HIS A 8 6.49 13.33 -12.85
CA HIS A 8 7.85 13.82 -12.60
C HIS A 8 8.94 13.32 -13.58
N GLY A 9 8.55 12.84 -14.76
CA GLY A 9 9.46 12.26 -15.76
C GLY A 9 9.53 10.74 -15.73
N HIS A 10 8.94 10.10 -14.71
CA HIS A 10 8.89 8.65 -14.54
C HIS A 10 7.63 8.05 -15.15
N GLU A 11 7.76 6.88 -15.77
CA GLU A 11 6.58 6.09 -16.16
C GLU A 11 6.03 5.39 -14.92
N VAL A 12 4.79 5.72 -14.55
CA VAL A 12 4.13 5.16 -13.38
C VAL A 12 2.85 4.44 -13.76
N GLU A 13 2.57 3.31 -13.11
CA GLU A 13 1.35 2.53 -13.33
C GLU A 13 0.67 2.25 -11.98
N PHE A 14 -0.44 2.94 -11.70
CA PHE A 14 -1.23 2.76 -10.48
C PHE A 14 -2.41 1.80 -10.67
N GLY A 15 -2.99 1.32 -9.56
CA GLY A 15 -4.18 0.48 -9.56
C GLY A 15 -3.92 -0.93 -10.11
N LYS A 16 -2.71 -1.46 -9.88
CA LYS A 16 -2.37 -2.84 -10.22
C LYS A 16 -3.08 -3.83 -9.30
N ASN A 17 -3.45 -3.38 -8.09
CA ASN A 17 -4.39 -4.11 -7.25
C ASN A 17 -5.83 -3.65 -7.52
N GLN A 18 -6.75 -4.61 -7.63
CA GLN A 18 -8.19 -4.35 -7.77
C GLN A 18 -8.99 -4.65 -6.49
N GLY A 19 -8.33 -5.02 -5.40
CA GLY A 19 -8.96 -5.41 -4.13
C GLY A 19 -8.32 -4.74 -2.92
N LYS A 20 -9.10 -4.66 -1.84
CA LYS A 20 -8.64 -4.31 -0.51
C LYS A 20 -7.93 -5.52 0.10
N ALA A 21 -6.80 -5.31 0.77
CA ALA A 21 -6.09 -6.34 1.50
C ALA A 21 -5.49 -5.76 2.77
N ILE A 22 -5.56 -6.51 3.87
CA ILE A 22 -4.87 -6.16 5.11
C ILE A 22 -3.60 -7.02 5.17
N ILE A 23 -2.45 -6.37 5.25
CA ILE A 23 -1.15 -7.04 5.35
C ILE A 23 -0.70 -6.97 6.80
N GLU A 24 -0.49 -8.12 7.42
CA GLU A 24 0.08 -8.22 8.75
C GLU A 24 1.61 -8.30 8.65
N ILE A 25 2.30 -7.27 9.11
CA ILE A 25 3.76 -7.21 9.11
C ILE A 25 4.26 -7.62 10.49
N GLY A 26 4.91 -8.78 10.57
CA GLY A 26 5.58 -9.24 11.78
C GLY A 26 6.95 -8.57 11.93
N PHE A 27 7.03 -7.54 12.77
CA PHE A 27 8.29 -7.11 13.36
C PHE A 27 8.67 -8.09 14.49
N ASP A 28 9.96 -8.37 14.69
CA ASP A 28 10.50 -9.44 15.56
C ASP A 28 9.71 -9.77 16.87
N GLU A 29 9.16 -8.75 17.54
CA GLU A 29 8.35 -8.89 18.76
C GLU A 29 6.91 -8.31 18.65
N ASN A 30 6.49 -7.75 17.51
CA ASN A 30 5.18 -7.11 17.32
C ASN A 30 4.65 -7.32 15.89
N THR A 31 3.37 -7.66 15.75
CA THR A 31 2.66 -7.66 14.46
C THR A 31 1.92 -6.34 14.27
N ASP A 32 2.20 -5.63 13.17
CA ASP A 32 1.45 -4.43 12.78
C ASP A 32 0.48 -4.77 11.64
N GLN A 33 -0.76 -4.32 11.75
CA GLN A 33 -1.74 -4.47 10.68
C GLN A 33 -1.73 -3.23 9.80
N CYS A 34 -1.37 -3.43 8.53
CA CYS A 34 -1.33 -2.36 7.56
C CYS A 34 -2.39 -2.56 6.47
N TYR A 35 -3.14 -1.50 6.18
CA TYR A 35 -4.06 -1.46 5.06
C TYR A 35 -3.27 -1.30 3.76
N LEU A 36 -3.55 -2.16 2.79
CA LEU A 36 -3.01 -1.98 1.46
C LEU A 36 -3.71 -0.78 0.81
N ILE A 37 -2.91 0.23 0.48
CA ILE A 37 -3.40 1.42 -0.23
C ILE A 37 -3.44 1.12 -1.72
N ASP A 38 -2.27 0.85 -2.31
CA ASP A 38 -2.15 0.52 -3.72
C ASP A 38 -0.82 -0.19 -4.03
N ILE A 39 -0.81 -0.92 -5.14
CA ILE A 39 0.40 -1.50 -5.75
C ILE A 39 0.61 -0.78 -7.07
N PHE A 40 1.78 -0.17 -7.23
CA PHE A 40 2.10 0.66 -8.37
C PHE A 40 3.53 0.43 -8.85
N THR A 41 3.76 0.65 -10.14
CA THR A 41 5.10 0.55 -10.73
C THR A 41 5.64 1.94 -11.00
N VAL A 42 6.93 2.17 -10.73
CA VAL A 42 7.67 3.37 -11.14
C VAL A 42 8.93 2.90 -11.89
N ASP A 43 9.11 3.34 -13.12
CA ASP A 43 10.29 3.04 -13.95
C ASP A 43 10.65 1.54 -13.98
N GLU A 44 9.65 0.69 -14.26
CA GLU A 44 9.76 -0.78 -14.29
C GLU A 44 9.98 -1.47 -12.93
N THR A 45 9.98 -0.73 -11.83
CA THR A 45 10.11 -1.25 -10.47
C THR A 45 8.76 -1.23 -9.76
N ASP A 46 8.34 -2.36 -9.19
CA ASP A 46 7.08 -2.47 -8.47
C ASP A 46 7.23 -2.07 -7.00
N TYR A 47 6.33 -1.21 -6.55
CA TYR A 47 6.26 -0.69 -5.20
C TYR A 47 4.87 -0.95 -4.62
N VAL A 48 4.81 -1.00 -3.30
CA VAL A 48 3.56 -1.10 -2.56
C VAL A 48 3.53 -0.07 -1.44
N ALA A 49 2.42 0.65 -1.36
CA ALA A 49 2.13 1.58 -0.28
C ALA A 49 1.14 0.97 0.70
N LEU A 50 1.53 0.97 1.98
CA LEU A 50 0.78 0.41 3.08
C LEU A 50 0.52 1.49 4.12
N LEU A 51 -0.65 1.48 4.76
CA LEU A 51 -1.00 2.41 5.83
C LEU A 51 -1.14 1.64 7.14
N SER A 52 -0.34 1.96 8.15
CA SER A 52 -0.48 1.37 9.48
C SER A 52 -1.84 1.74 10.08
N SER A 53 -2.60 0.73 10.50
CA SER A 53 -3.87 0.93 11.21
C SER A 53 -3.64 1.56 12.59
N ASP A 54 -2.53 1.23 13.25
CA ASP A 54 -2.23 1.70 14.61
C ASP A 54 -1.71 3.15 14.63
N SER A 55 -0.75 3.45 13.74
CA SER A 55 -0.04 4.73 13.75
C SER A 55 -0.45 5.70 12.64
N SER A 56 -1.32 5.27 11.71
CA SER A 56 -1.68 6.02 10.50
C SER A 56 -0.46 6.49 9.68
N GLN A 57 0.64 5.73 9.76
CA GLN A 57 1.87 5.99 9.03
C GLN A 57 1.87 5.23 7.70
N ILE A 58 2.29 5.90 6.63
CA ILE A 58 2.45 5.28 5.32
C ILE A 58 3.83 4.64 5.25
N TYR A 59 3.86 3.35 4.92
CA TYR A 59 5.05 2.58 4.64
C TYR A 59 5.13 2.25 3.14
N LEU A 60 6.33 2.39 2.59
CA LEU A 60 6.64 2.04 1.20
C LEU A 60 7.65 0.90 1.18
N PHE A 61 7.34 -0.13 0.40
CA PHE A 61 8.20 -1.29 0.21
C PHE A 61 8.27 -1.64 -1.28
N TYR A 62 9.34 -2.32 -1.66
CA TYR A 62 9.38 -3.01 -2.95
C TYR A 62 8.40 -4.17 -2.93
N TYR A 63 7.58 -4.23 -3.97
CA TYR A 63 6.65 -5.32 -4.18
C TYR A 63 7.32 -6.40 -5.02
N ASN A 64 7.56 -7.58 -4.44
CA ASN A 64 8.11 -8.71 -5.16
C ASN A 64 7.13 -9.89 -5.11
N ASP A 65 6.43 -10.12 -6.23
CA ASP A 65 5.59 -11.29 -6.42
C ASP A 65 6.48 -12.53 -6.62
N SER A 66 6.87 -13.16 -5.51
CA SER A 66 7.52 -14.46 -5.56
C SER A 66 6.46 -15.51 -5.82
N PHE A 67 6.27 -15.86 -7.10
CA PHE A 67 5.35 -16.87 -7.67
C PHE A 67 5.27 -18.25 -6.97
N ASP A 68 6.07 -18.53 -5.94
CA ASP A 68 6.28 -19.87 -5.39
C ASP A 68 5.51 -20.15 -4.09
N ASN A 69 5.06 -19.13 -3.36
CA ASN A 69 4.21 -19.28 -2.17
C ASN A 69 3.23 -18.11 -2.11
N ASP A 70 2.07 -18.31 -1.48
CA ASP A 70 1.02 -17.31 -1.20
C ASP A 70 1.51 -16.13 -0.30
N ASP A 71 2.83 -16.01 -0.11
CA ASP A 71 3.55 -15.07 0.73
C ASP A 71 4.07 -13.92 -0.12
N ILE A 72 3.59 -12.71 0.18
CA ILE A 72 4.08 -11.48 -0.44
C ILE A 72 5.41 -11.12 0.23
N ASN A 73 6.50 -11.09 -0.54
CA ASN A 73 7.79 -10.65 -0.02
C ASN A 73 7.92 -9.13 -0.19
N LEU A 74 7.96 -8.42 0.94
CA LEU A 74 8.14 -6.97 1.00
C LEU A 74 9.58 -6.63 1.39
N GLU A 75 10.24 -5.83 0.59
CA GLU A 75 11.62 -5.37 0.87
C GLU A 75 11.65 -3.87 1.15
N ILE A 76 12.42 -3.48 2.17
CA ILE A 76 12.54 -2.07 2.59
C ILE A 76 13.38 -1.31 1.56
N ILE A 77 12.91 -0.13 1.19
CA ILE A 77 13.68 0.81 0.37
C ILE A 77 14.76 1.43 1.25
N ASP A 78 16.01 0.97 1.09
CA ASP A 78 17.19 1.48 1.83
C ASP A 78 17.66 2.85 1.29
N ASP A 79 17.34 3.14 0.03
CA ASP A 79 17.73 4.38 -0.63
C ASP A 79 16.75 5.51 -0.30
N GLU A 80 17.20 6.46 0.51
CA GLU A 80 16.38 7.60 0.96
C GLU A 80 15.96 8.52 -0.20
N GLU A 81 16.79 8.67 -1.24
CA GLU A 81 16.47 9.52 -2.41
C GLU A 81 15.35 8.87 -3.23
N GLU A 82 15.42 7.56 -3.43
CA GLU A 82 14.38 6.81 -4.11
C GLU A 82 13.06 6.82 -3.32
N LEU A 83 13.11 6.59 -2.01
CA LEU A 83 11.93 6.61 -1.16
C LEU A 83 11.22 7.97 -1.21
N ASP A 84 11.98 9.08 -1.12
CA ASP A 84 11.40 10.43 -1.18
C ASP A 84 10.74 10.69 -2.54
N GLU A 85 11.37 10.24 -3.64
CA GLU A 85 10.82 10.38 -4.98
C GLU A 85 9.53 9.56 -5.18
N VAL A 86 9.55 8.29 -4.78
CA VAL A 86 8.40 7.38 -4.84
C VAL A 86 7.26 7.91 -3.96
N PHE A 87 7.57 8.39 -2.75
CA PHE A 87 6.60 8.99 -1.86
C PHE A 87 5.98 10.26 -2.46
N HIS A 88 6.79 11.10 -3.12
CA HIS A 88 6.29 12.28 -3.81
C HIS A 88 5.33 11.93 -4.95
N ILE A 89 5.68 10.92 -5.76
CA ILE A 89 4.84 10.40 -6.84
C ILE A 89 3.53 9.84 -6.27
N PHE A 90 3.62 9.04 -5.22
CA PHE A 90 2.49 8.44 -4.54
C PHE A 90 1.56 9.51 -3.96
N SER A 91 2.07 10.46 -3.18
CA SER A 91 1.29 11.52 -2.56
C SER A 91 0.63 12.46 -3.57
N HIS A 92 1.15 12.52 -4.80
CA HIS A 92 0.51 13.27 -5.89
C HIS A 92 -0.71 12.53 -6.45
N TYR A 93 -0.76 11.20 -6.36
CA TYR A 93 -1.90 10.39 -6.82
C TYR A 93 -2.90 10.13 -5.68
N TRP A 94 -2.40 9.79 -4.50
CA TRP A 94 -3.15 9.56 -3.27
C TRP A 94 -3.04 10.77 -2.34
N ASP A 95 -4.02 11.66 -2.44
CA ASP A 95 -4.19 12.76 -1.49
C ASP A 95 -4.69 12.24 -0.12
N GLU A 96 -4.50 13.06 0.92
CA GLU A 96 -4.97 12.76 2.29
C GLU A 96 -6.46 12.38 2.34
N GLU A 97 -7.31 13.02 1.52
CA GLU A 97 -8.74 12.72 1.44
C GLU A 97 -9.01 11.31 0.88
N ALA A 98 -8.23 10.87 -0.12
CA ALA A 98 -8.36 9.54 -0.69
C ALA A 98 -7.94 8.45 0.31
N LEU A 99 -6.89 8.74 1.09
CA LEU A 99 -6.43 7.86 2.17
C LEU A 99 -7.46 7.77 3.29
N ASP A 100 -8.04 8.90 3.71
CA ASP A 100 -9.08 8.94 4.75
C ASP A 100 -10.32 8.12 4.34
N ASN A 101 -10.76 8.26 3.08
CA ASN A 101 -11.84 7.44 2.54
C ASN A 101 -11.48 5.95 2.51
N LEU A 102 -10.23 5.60 2.18
CA LEU A 102 -9.77 4.21 2.18
C LEU A 102 -9.82 3.63 3.60
N VAL A 103 -9.35 4.37 4.61
CA VAL A 103 -9.42 3.93 6.02
C VAL A 103 -10.85 3.75 6.48
N ASP A 104 -11.73 4.73 6.25
CA ASP A 104 -13.15 4.65 6.63
C ASP A 104 -13.82 3.42 6.01
N ASP A 105 -13.46 3.11 4.77
CA ASP A 105 -13.96 1.96 4.02
C ASP A 105 -13.39 0.61 4.53
N TYR A 106 -12.14 0.57 5.05
CA TYR A 106 -11.61 -0.60 5.78
C TYR A 106 -12.27 -0.77 7.16
N GLU A 107 -12.45 0.32 7.91
CA GLU A 107 -13.08 0.29 9.23
C GLU A 107 -14.57 -0.11 9.12
N SER A 108 -15.29 0.46 8.13
CA SER A 108 -16.70 0.13 7.90
C SER A 108 -16.93 -1.33 7.51
N ASP A 109 -16.02 -1.96 6.77
CA ASP A 109 -16.08 -3.39 6.46
C ASP A 109 -15.87 -4.25 7.74
N MET A 110 -15.07 -3.80 8.71
CA MET A 110 -14.87 -4.51 9.99
C MET A 110 -16.07 -4.37 10.94
N ASP A 111 -16.66 -3.18 11.03
CA ASP A 111 -17.85 -2.93 11.85
C ASP A 111 -19.08 -3.75 11.39
N GLU A 112 -19.16 -4.11 10.10
CA GLU A 112 -20.24 -4.97 9.58
C GLU A 112 -20.13 -6.44 10.01
N ASP A 113 -18.92 -6.95 10.29
CA ASP A 113 -18.73 -8.35 10.74
C ASP A 113 -19.08 -8.55 12.23
N GLU A 114 -18.97 -7.50 13.06
CA GLU A 114 -19.34 -7.55 14.49
C GLU A 114 -20.85 -7.38 14.77
N MET A 115 -21.69 -7.09 13.76
CA MET A 115 -23.15 -6.99 13.91
C MET A 115 -23.91 -8.29 13.60
N ILE A 116 -23.24 -9.45 13.63
CA ILE A 116 -23.86 -10.77 13.52
C ILE A 116 -23.73 -11.54 14.85
N ASP A 117 -24.36 -11.05 15.92
CA ASP A 117 -24.79 -11.91 17.03
C ASP A 117 -26.19 -11.45 17.54
N GLU A 118 -27.19 -12.17 17.04
CA GLU A 118 -28.57 -12.47 17.51
C GLU A 118 -29.42 -11.44 18.30
#